data_AF-A0A453HDK5-F1
#
_entry.id   AF-A0A453HDK5-F1
#
_cell.length_a   1.000
_cell.length_b   1.000
_cell.length_c   1.000
_cell.angle_alpha   90.00
_cell.angle_beta   90.00
_cell.angle_gamma   90.00
#
_symmetry.space_group_name_H-M   'P 1'
#
loop_
_entity.id
_entity.type
_entity.pdbx_description
1 polymer ?
#
loop_
_entity_poly.entity_id
_entity_poly.type
_entity_poly.pdbx_seq_one_letter_code
_entity_poly.pdbx_strand_id
1 'polypeptide(L)'
;ADSIRSLKDRYWVKANVWIIIFSYVGNYFWTHYFFTVLGASYTFPSWRMNNVPHTTFFLTHACFLFYHMASNMTLRRLRHSTAHLPQSIRWLFEAAWILALSYFIAYLETLAIANFPYYEFVDRDIMYTVGSLFYAIYFLVSFPMFSRIDEKAEKWDLPRVAVDALGAAMLVTIILDLWRIFLGPIIPIPESRRCGQPGLAWFHAQNESV
;
A
#
# COMPACT_ATOMS: atom_id res chain seq x y z
N ALA A 1 -28.38 -1.20 12.66
CA ALA A 1 -27.56 -1.76 13.74
C ALA A 1 -26.49 -0.77 14.22
N ASP A 2 -25.69 -0.15 13.33
CA ASP A 2 -24.62 0.80 13.74
C ASP A 2 -25.09 2.26 13.97
N SER A 3 -26.30 2.62 13.55
CA SER A 3 -26.81 4.01 13.64
C SER A 3 -27.01 4.51 15.08
N ILE A 4 -27.16 3.61 16.04
CA ILE A 4 -27.36 3.92 17.47
C ILE A 4 -26.01 4.19 18.17
N ARG A 5 -24.89 3.76 17.59
CA ARG A 5 -23.56 3.90 18.18
C ARG A 5 -22.98 5.29 17.94
N SER A 6 -22.16 5.76 18.87
CA SER A 6 -21.32 6.95 18.68
C SER A 6 -20.42 6.76 17.45
N LEU A 7 -20.10 7.86 16.76
CA LEU A 7 -19.33 7.82 15.50
C LEU A 7 -18.02 7.04 15.65
N LYS A 8 -17.29 7.24 16.76
CA LYS A 8 -16.02 6.56 17.04
C LYS A 8 -16.12 5.04 17.14
N ASP A 9 -17.30 4.52 17.47
CA ASP A 9 -17.53 3.08 17.66
C ASP A 9 -18.04 2.40 16.39
N ARG A 10 -18.39 3.19 15.37
CA ARG A 10 -18.89 2.66 14.09
C ARG A 10 -17.74 2.11 13.26
N TYR A 11 -17.98 0.96 12.65
CA TYR A 11 -16.97 0.27 11.85
C TYR A 11 -16.45 1.14 10.70
N TRP A 12 -17.34 1.84 10.00
CA TRP A 12 -16.96 2.65 8.85
C TRP A 12 -16.01 3.81 9.21
N VAL A 13 -16.13 4.38 10.42
CA VAL A 13 -15.21 5.44 10.89
C VAL A 13 -13.83 4.84 11.14
N LYS A 14 -13.77 3.70 11.83
CA LYS A 14 -12.50 2.98 12.08
C LYS A 14 -11.82 2.56 10.77
N ALA A 15 -12.59 2.02 9.83
CA ALA A 15 -12.10 1.66 8.50
C ALA A 15 -11.50 2.87 7.77
N ASN A 16 -12.17 4.02 7.80
CA ASN A 16 -11.64 5.24 7.19
C ASN A 16 -10.37 5.72 7.90
N VAL A 17 -10.33 5.73 9.23
CA VAL A 17 -9.12 6.14 9.98
C VAL A 17 -7.94 5.25 9.63
N TRP A 18 -8.14 3.93 9.57
CA TRP A 18 -7.08 2.99 9.19
C TRP A 18 -6.54 3.28 7.78
N ILE A 19 -7.44 3.46 6.80
CA ILE A 19 -7.06 3.70 5.40
C ILE A 19 -6.44 5.09 5.20
N ILE A 20 -6.90 6.14 5.90
CA ILE A 20 -6.28 7.47 5.85
C ILE A 20 -4.81 7.37 6.26
N ILE A 21 -4.53 6.70 7.38
CA ILE A 21 -3.17 6.57 7.90
C ILE A 21 -2.31 5.76 6.94
N PHE A 22 -2.79 4.58 6.52
CA PHE A 22 -2.04 3.69 5.65
C PHE A 22 -1.78 4.32 4.27
N SER A 23 -2.80 4.92 3.66
CA SER A 23 -2.69 5.57 2.35
C SER A 23 -1.84 6.85 2.39
N TYR A 24 -1.85 7.58 3.51
CA TYR A 24 -0.97 8.72 3.72
C TYR A 24 0.49 8.28 3.74
N VAL A 25 0.83 7.22 4.50
CA VAL A 25 2.20 6.70 4.53
C VAL A 25 2.62 6.22 3.14
N GLY A 26 1.74 5.51 2.43
CA GLY A 26 2.01 5.07 1.07
C GLY A 26 2.26 6.20 0.09
N ASN A 27 1.39 7.22 0.09
CA ASN A 27 1.55 8.36 -0.80
C ASN A 27 2.78 9.21 -0.45
N TYR A 28 3.00 9.47 0.83
CA TYR A 28 4.05 10.40 1.28
C TYR A 28 5.45 9.77 1.26
N PHE A 29 5.60 8.52 1.70
CA PHE A 29 6.90 7.85 1.80
C PHE A 29 7.13 6.87 0.65
N TRP A 30 6.17 6.00 0.34
CA TRP A 30 6.44 4.89 -0.59
C TRP A 30 6.38 5.29 -2.06
N THR A 31 5.62 6.33 -2.42
CA THR A 31 5.59 6.85 -3.81
C THR A 31 6.99 7.21 -4.33
N HIS A 32 7.89 7.64 -3.47
CA HIS A 32 9.27 7.94 -3.86
C HIS A 32 10.08 6.70 -4.24
N TYR A 33 9.75 5.54 -3.69
CA TYR A 33 10.32 4.28 -4.16
C TYR A 33 9.88 4.03 -5.61
N PHE A 34 8.63 4.28 -5.98
CA PHE A 34 8.21 4.18 -7.38
C PHE A 34 8.93 5.20 -8.26
N PHE A 35 9.10 6.44 -7.81
CA PHE A 35 9.83 7.46 -8.58
C PHE A 35 11.29 7.10 -8.80
N THR A 36 11.96 6.51 -7.80
CA THR A 36 13.39 6.18 -7.86
C THR A 36 13.67 4.82 -8.51
N VAL A 37 12.83 3.81 -8.25
CA VAL A 37 13.00 2.45 -8.77
C VAL A 37 12.45 2.33 -10.19
N LEU A 38 11.32 2.99 -10.50
CA LEU A 38 10.62 2.86 -11.77
C LEU A 38 10.71 4.11 -12.67
N GLY A 39 11.35 5.18 -12.19
CA GLY A 39 11.54 6.41 -12.97
C GLY A 39 10.24 7.15 -13.29
N ALA A 40 9.18 6.93 -12.52
CA ALA A 40 7.87 7.48 -12.79
C ALA A 40 7.69 8.89 -12.22
N SER A 41 6.85 9.72 -12.84
CA SER A 41 6.49 11.04 -12.27
C SER A 41 5.09 11.52 -12.69
N TYR A 42 4.42 12.27 -11.80
CA TYR A 42 3.14 12.92 -12.10
C TYR A 42 3.38 14.26 -12.80
N THR A 43 2.75 14.47 -13.96
CA THR A 43 2.98 15.66 -14.79
C THR A 43 1.87 16.71 -14.73
N PHE A 44 0.69 16.38 -14.18
CA PHE A 44 -0.43 17.30 -14.13
C PHE A 44 -0.23 18.47 -13.13
N PRO A 45 -0.81 19.65 -13.40
CA PRO A 45 -0.72 20.81 -12.53
C PRO A 45 -1.54 20.59 -11.26
N SER A 46 -0.90 20.68 -10.10
CA SER A 46 -1.56 20.49 -8.80
C SER A 46 -0.70 21.06 -7.68
N TRP A 47 -1.32 21.30 -6.52
CA TRP A 47 -0.57 21.47 -5.28
C TRP A 47 0.10 20.14 -4.93
N ARG A 48 1.40 20.16 -4.62
CA ARG A 48 2.20 18.95 -4.35
C ARG A 48 2.71 18.96 -2.92
N MET A 49 2.69 17.79 -2.29
CA MET A 49 3.37 17.52 -1.03
C MET A 49 4.42 16.44 -1.33
N ASN A 50 5.70 16.74 -1.08
CA ASN A 50 6.81 15.85 -1.42
C ASN A 50 6.75 15.37 -2.90
N ASN A 51 6.57 16.28 -3.87
CA ASN A 51 6.40 15.97 -5.30
C ASN A 51 5.16 15.11 -5.67
N VAL A 52 4.31 14.75 -4.71
CA VAL A 52 3.07 14.01 -4.94
C VAL A 52 1.87 14.96 -4.94
N PRO A 53 1.03 14.97 -5.99
CA PRO A 53 -0.20 15.76 -6.03
C PRO A 53 -1.17 15.46 -4.89
N HIS A 54 -1.76 16.49 -4.26
CA HIS A 54 -2.74 16.25 -3.18
C HIS A 54 -3.96 15.44 -3.65
N THR A 55 -4.34 15.56 -4.92
CA THR A 55 -5.45 14.82 -5.51
C THR A 55 -5.22 13.31 -5.47
N THR A 56 -3.98 12.83 -5.55
CA THR A 56 -3.70 11.39 -5.49
C THR A 56 -3.90 10.83 -4.09
N PHE A 57 -3.68 11.61 -3.02
CA PHE A 57 -3.99 11.18 -1.65
C PHE A 57 -5.48 10.89 -1.48
N PHE A 58 -6.35 11.78 -1.98
CA PHE A 58 -7.80 11.58 -1.94
C PHE A 58 -8.26 10.41 -2.82
N LEU A 59 -7.72 10.30 -4.03
CA LEU A 59 -8.05 9.20 -4.93
C LEU A 59 -7.60 7.85 -4.34
N THR A 60 -6.38 7.79 -3.81
CA THR A 60 -5.83 6.58 -3.18
C THR A 60 -6.69 6.17 -1.99
N HIS A 61 -7.12 7.12 -1.15
CA HIS A 61 -8.01 6.83 -0.03
C HIS A 61 -9.29 6.12 -0.50
N ALA A 62 -9.95 6.65 -1.54
CA ALA A 62 -11.17 6.06 -2.09
C ALA A 62 -10.92 4.66 -2.69
N CYS A 63 -9.89 4.51 -3.52
CA CYS A 63 -9.51 3.24 -4.13
C CYS A 63 -9.13 2.19 -3.08
N PHE A 64 -8.26 2.55 -2.12
CA PHE A 64 -7.83 1.64 -1.07
C PHE A 64 -9.00 1.22 -0.19
N LEU A 65 -9.88 2.14 0.19
CA LEU A 65 -11.07 1.78 0.96
C LEU A 65 -11.92 0.75 0.21
N PHE A 66 -12.11 0.92 -1.10
CA PHE A 66 -12.84 -0.05 -1.93
C PHE A 66 -12.14 -1.42 -1.95
N TYR A 67 -10.84 -1.48 -2.20
CA TYR A 67 -10.08 -2.74 -2.26
C TYR A 67 -10.09 -3.50 -0.93
N HIS A 68 -9.95 -2.77 0.18
CA HIS A 68 -9.93 -3.36 1.51
C HIS A 68 -11.33 -3.83 1.94
N MET A 69 -12.40 -3.13 1.54
CA MET A 69 -13.77 -3.61 1.73
C MET A 69 -14.06 -4.86 0.92
N ALA A 70 -13.70 -4.88 -0.37
CA ALA A 70 -13.86 -6.05 -1.22
C ALA A 70 -13.06 -7.25 -0.68
N SER A 71 -11.82 -7.02 -0.24
CA SER A 71 -10.98 -8.02 0.41
C SER A 71 -11.63 -8.58 1.68
N ASN A 72 -12.12 -7.73 2.59
CA ASN A 72 -12.80 -8.20 3.80
C ASN A 72 -14.05 -9.05 3.50
N MET A 73 -14.85 -8.64 2.51
CA MET A 73 -16.03 -9.40 2.11
C MET A 73 -15.65 -10.78 1.56
N THR A 74 -14.65 -10.85 0.68
CA THR A 74 -14.20 -12.13 0.09
C THR A 74 -13.51 -13.02 1.12
N LEU A 75 -12.69 -12.47 2.02
CA LEU A 75 -12.05 -13.21 3.11
C LEU A 75 -13.06 -13.77 4.10
N ARG A 76 -14.08 -13.00 4.50
CA ARG A 76 -15.17 -13.51 5.35
C ARG A 76 -15.93 -14.64 4.67
N ARG A 77 -16.23 -14.49 3.38
CA ARG A 77 -16.89 -15.53 2.58
C ARG A 77 -16.03 -16.79 2.50
N LEU A 78 -14.74 -16.65 2.22
CA LEU A 78 -13.79 -17.75 2.15
C LEU A 78 -13.71 -18.48 3.49
N ARG A 79 -13.50 -17.76 4.60
CA ARG A 79 -13.44 -18.30 5.96
C ARG A 79 -14.68 -19.10 6.32
N HIS A 80 -15.86 -18.59 5.95
CA HIS A 80 -17.13 -19.29 6.15
C HIS A 80 -17.20 -20.57 5.31
N SER A 81 -16.85 -20.50 4.02
CA SER A 81 -16.88 -21.66 3.12
C SER A 81 -15.88 -22.74 3.51
N THR A 82 -14.71 -22.39 4.03
CA THR A 82 -13.66 -23.34 4.44
C THR A 82 -13.75 -23.72 5.92
N ALA A 83 -14.78 -23.29 6.66
CA ALA A 83 -14.87 -23.48 8.11
C ALA A 83 -14.86 -24.96 8.54
N HIS A 84 -15.33 -25.86 7.67
CA HIS A 84 -15.39 -27.31 7.90
C HIS A 84 -14.05 -28.03 7.66
N LEU A 85 -13.07 -27.36 7.04
CA LEU A 85 -11.78 -27.95 6.69
C LEU A 85 -10.79 -27.89 7.86
N PRO A 86 -9.78 -28.79 7.88
CA PRO A 86 -8.67 -28.72 8.82
C PRO A 86 -7.96 -27.37 8.80
N GLN A 87 -7.41 -26.97 9.96
CA GLN A 87 -6.81 -25.65 10.15
C GLN A 87 -5.68 -25.34 9.15
N SER A 88 -4.83 -26.31 8.82
CA SER A 88 -3.73 -26.14 7.85
C SER A 88 -4.24 -25.80 6.45
N ILE A 89 -5.30 -26.47 6.01
CA ILE A 89 -5.93 -26.26 4.70
C ILE A 89 -6.60 -24.89 4.67
N ARG A 90 -7.24 -24.46 5.76
CA ARG A 90 -7.81 -23.11 5.89
C ARG A 90 -6.76 -22.03 5.73
N TRP A 91 -5.62 -22.16 6.44
CA TRP A 91 -4.50 -21.22 6.32
C TRP A 91 -3.96 -21.17 4.89
N LEU A 92 -3.84 -22.32 4.22
CA LEU A 92 -3.41 -22.39 2.83
C LEU A 92 -4.36 -21.65 1.90
N PHE A 93 -5.67 -21.88 2.01
CA PHE A 93 -6.68 -21.17 1.21
C PHE A 93 -6.68 -19.66 1.48
N GLU A 94 -6.62 -19.24 2.75
CA GLU A 94 -6.55 -17.83 3.10
C GLU A 94 -5.28 -17.18 2.53
N ALA A 95 -4.12 -17.79 2.70
CA ALA A 95 -2.85 -17.26 2.19
C ALA A 95 -2.85 -17.19 0.64
N ALA A 96 -3.30 -18.25 -0.03
CA ALA A 96 -3.39 -18.29 -1.48
C ALA A 96 -4.37 -17.23 -2.01
N TRP A 97 -5.50 -17.03 -1.34
CA TRP A 97 -6.49 -16.02 -1.72
C TRP A 97 -5.95 -14.60 -1.54
N ILE A 98 -5.28 -14.31 -0.41
CA ILE A 98 -4.65 -13.01 -0.18
C ILE A 98 -3.61 -12.76 -1.27
N LEU A 99 -2.70 -13.70 -1.52
CA LEU A 99 -1.69 -13.57 -2.57
C LEU A 99 -2.30 -13.28 -3.95
N ALA A 100 -3.31 -14.06 -4.35
CA ALA A 100 -3.99 -13.90 -5.62
C ALA A 100 -4.71 -12.54 -5.73
N LEU A 101 -5.47 -12.16 -4.70
CA LEU A 101 -6.23 -10.92 -4.69
C LEU A 101 -5.30 -9.70 -4.65
N SER A 102 -4.24 -9.73 -3.84
CA SER A 102 -3.24 -8.67 -3.75
C SER A 102 -2.55 -8.43 -5.08
N TYR A 103 -2.12 -9.50 -5.75
CA TYR A 103 -1.50 -9.38 -7.08
C TYR A 103 -2.50 -8.89 -8.13
N PHE A 104 -3.73 -9.40 -8.12
CA PHE A 104 -4.77 -9.00 -9.06
C PHE A 104 -5.11 -7.50 -8.96
N ILE A 105 -5.35 -6.99 -7.74
CA ILE A 105 -5.62 -5.57 -7.53
C ILE A 105 -4.40 -4.71 -7.89
N ALA A 106 -3.20 -5.13 -7.50
CA ALA A 106 -1.97 -4.42 -7.86
C ALA A 106 -1.76 -4.33 -9.37
N TYR A 107 -2.07 -5.40 -10.12
CA TYR A 107 -2.02 -5.41 -11.57
C TYR A 107 -3.04 -4.44 -12.18
N LEU A 108 -4.29 -4.40 -11.67
CA LEU A 108 -5.30 -3.43 -12.12
C LEU A 108 -4.89 -1.99 -11.83
N GLU A 109 -4.32 -1.71 -10.66
CA GLU A 109 -3.78 -0.38 -10.33
C GLU A 109 -2.66 0.01 -11.28
N THR A 110 -1.73 -0.92 -11.54
CA THR A 110 -0.62 -0.70 -12.46
C THR A 110 -1.13 -0.42 -13.88
N LEU A 111 -2.14 -1.16 -14.34
CA LEU A 111 -2.81 -0.90 -15.62
C LEU A 111 -3.49 0.48 -15.66
N ALA A 112 -4.19 0.86 -14.59
CA ALA A 112 -4.87 2.16 -14.51
C ALA A 112 -3.87 3.31 -14.55
N ILE A 113 -2.78 3.22 -13.78
CA ILE A 113 -1.71 4.23 -13.76
C ILE A 113 -0.98 4.27 -15.11
N ALA A 114 -0.71 3.10 -15.72
CA ALA A 114 -0.05 3.00 -17.02
C ALA A 114 -0.80 3.70 -18.15
N ASN A 115 -2.14 3.75 -18.06
CA ASN A 115 -3.00 4.40 -19.03
C ASN A 115 -3.38 5.84 -18.64
N PHE A 116 -2.88 6.36 -17.51
CA PHE A 116 -3.18 7.72 -17.09
C PHE A 116 -2.31 8.72 -17.88
N PRO A 117 -2.91 9.67 -18.62
CA PRO A 117 -2.18 10.54 -19.54
C PRO A 117 -1.19 11.50 -18.88
N TYR A 118 -1.29 11.67 -17.56
CA TYR A 118 -0.41 12.56 -16.78
C TYR A 118 0.56 11.82 -15.86
N TYR A 119 0.92 10.59 -16.25
CA TYR A 119 1.93 9.79 -15.57
C TYR A 119 2.95 9.27 -16.58
N GLU A 120 4.18 9.77 -16.47
CA GLU A 120 5.26 9.39 -17.38
C GLU A 120 6.04 8.20 -16.85
N PHE A 121 6.45 7.31 -17.76
CA PHE A 121 7.23 6.12 -17.46
C PHE A 121 8.43 6.02 -18.40
N VAL A 122 9.55 5.53 -17.88
CA VAL A 122 10.73 5.20 -18.70
C VAL A 122 10.50 3.89 -19.46
N ASP A 123 9.90 2.88 -18.82
CA ASP A 123 9.60 1.57 -19.40
C ASP A 123 8.28 1.01 -18.86
N ARG A 124 7.32 0.75 -19.75
CA ARG A 124 5.98 0.25 -19.41
C ARG A 124 5.96 -1.24 -19.09
N ASP A 125 6.84 -2.04 -19.69
CA ASP A 125 6.85 -3.49 -19.50
C ASP A 125 7.43 -3.86 -18.13
N ILE A 126 8.42 -3.09 -17.66
CA ILE A 126 8.94 -3.18 -16.29
C ILE A 126 7.87 -2.74 -15.28
N MET A 127 7.07 -1.72 -15.59
CA MET A 127 5.96 -1.30 -14.73
C MET A 127 4.95 -2.44 -14.53
N TYR A 128 4.52 -3.11 -15.60
CA TYR A 128 3.54 -4.20 -15.49
C TYR A 128 4.02 -5.40 -14.70
N THR A 129 5.30 -5.73 -14.76
CA THR A 129 5.86 -6.93 -14.12
C THR A 129 6.36 -6.65 -12.71
N VAL A 130 7.21 -5.63 -12.55
CA VAL A 130 7.86 -5.29 -11.30
C VAL A 130 7.02 -4.30 -10.48
N GLY A 131 6.43 -3.30 -11.15
CA GLY A 131 5.57 -2.33 -10.48
C GLY A 131 4.37 -3.00 -9.82
N SER A 132 3.74 -3.95 -10.51
CA SER A 132 2.65 -4.75 -9.95
C SER A 132 3.09 -5.60 -8.75
N LEU A 133 4.27 -6.22 -8.80
CA LEU A 133 4.79 -7.01 -7.68
C LEU A 133 5.10 -6.13 -6.46
N PHE A 134 5.68 -4.95 -6.68
CA PHE A 134 5.97 -3.98 -5.62
C PHE A 134 4.68 -3.45 -4.97
N TYR A 135 3.67 -3.13 -5.79
CA TYR A 135 2.37 -2.70 -5.31
C TYR A 135 1.60 -3.83 -4.60
N ALA A 136 1.79 -5.08 -5.04
CA ALA A 136 1.19 -6.25 -4.42
C ALA A 136 1.64 -6.46 -2.97
N ILE A 137 2.88 -6.07 -2.61
CA ILE A 137 3.39 -6.12 -1.23
C ILE A 137 2.49 -5.31 -0.29
N TYR A 138 1.96 -4.18 -0.76
CA TYR A 138 1.15 -3.29 0.07
C TYR A 138 -0.11 -4.04 0.50
N PHE A 139 -0.79 -4.63 -0.48
CA PHE A 139 -2.01 -5.37 -0.30
C PHE A 139 -1.81 -6.71 0.42
N LEU A 140 -0.66 -7.36 0.20
CA LEU A 140 -0.32 -8.64 0.84
C LEU A 140 -0.30 -8.49 2.36
N VAL A 141 0.20 -7.36 2.85
CA VAL A 141 0.21 -7.03 4.28
C VAL A 141 -1.11 -6.37 4.70
N SER A 142 -1.59 -5.39 3.94
CA SER A 142 -2.70 -4.53 4.37
C SER A 142 -4.03 -5.27 4.47
N PHE A 143 -4.32 -6.20 3.55
CA PHE A 143 -5.57 -6.97 3.55
C PHE A 143 -5.77 -7.80 4.83
N PRO A 144 -4.85 -8.70 5.23
CA PRO A 144 -5.01 -9.44 6.47
C PRO A 144 -5.00 -8.51 7.69
N MET A 145 -4.17 -7.46 7.69
CA MET A 145 -4.09 -6.52 8.80
C MET A 145 -5.41 -5.79 9.03
N PHE A 146 -5.99 -5.23 7.97
CA PHE A 146 -7.26 -4.51 7.97
C PHE A 146 -8.48 -5.42 8.26
N SER A 147 -8.41 -6.70 7.87
CA SER A 147 -9.49 -7.67 8.16
C SER A 147 -9.72 -7.94 9.64
N ARG A 148 -8.80 -7.52 10.52
CA ARG A 148 -8.89 -7.74 11.97
C ARG A 148 -9.76 -6.70 12.69
N ILE A 149 -10.04 -5.55 12.09
CA ILE A 149 -10.83 -4.48 12.70
C ILE A 149 -12.21 -5.03 13.09
N ASP A 150 -12.51 -5.04 14.39
CA ASP A 150 -13.79 -5.47 14.98
C ASP A 150 -14.28 -6.88 14.60
N GLU A 151 -13.40 -7.74 14.06
CA GLU A 151 -13.75 -9.10 13.59
C GLU A 151 -13.94 -10.08 14.76
N LYS A 152 -13.21 -9.85 15.86
CA LYS A 152 -13.35 -10.63 17.10
C LYS A 152 -14.41 -9.99 18.01
N ALA A 153 -14.72 -10.68 19.12
CA ALA A 153 -15.65 -10.18 20.13
C ALA A 153 -15.21 -8.83 20.71
N GLU A 154 -13.90 -8.62 20.84
CA GLU A 154 -13.29 -7.37 21.27
C GLU A 154 -13.44 -6.28 20.19
N LYS A 155 -14.04 -5.15 20.56
CA LYS A 155 -14.15 -3.97 19.70
C LYS A 155 -12.97 -3.04 19.89
N TRP A 156 -12.41 -2.57 18.78
CA TRP A 156 -11.24 -1.70 18.78
C TRP A 156 -11.64 -0.25 19.01
N ASP A 157 -10.85 0.49 19.75
CA ASP A 157 -10.92 1.95 19.85
C ASP A 157 -10.09 2.61 18.74
N LEU A 158 -10.31 3.90 18.50
CA LEU A 158 -9.62 4.64 17.43
C LEU A 158 -8.09 4.67 17.57
N PRO A 159 -7.51 4.85 18.78
CA PRO A 159 -6.06 4.78 18.96
C PRO A 159 -5.48 3.43 18.53
N ARG A 160 -6.10 2.31 18.91
CA ARG A 160 -5.65 0.98 18.47
C ARG A 160 -5.70 0.81 16.96
N VAL A 161 -6.78 1.28 16.32
CA VAL A 161 -6.90 1.27 14.85
C VAL A 161 -5.76 2.07 14.21
N ALA A 162 -5.43 3.24 14.75
CA ALA A 162 -4.35 4.07 14.24
C ALA A 162 -2.97 3.41 14.41
N VAL A 163 -2.69 2.86 15.58
CA VAL A 163 -1.43 2.12 15.85
C VAL A 163 -1.31 0.89 14.95
N ASP A 164 -2.41 0.17 14.74
CA ASP A 164 -2.42 -1.00 13.85
C ASP A 164 -2.12 -0.63 12.40
N ALA A 165 -2.70 0.48 11.90
CA ALA A 165 -2.43 0.99 10.56
C ALA A 165 -0.95 1.40 10.40
N LEU A 166 -0.38 2.08 11.40
CA LEU A 166 1.04 2.43 11.42
C LEU A 166 1.93 1.18 11.47
N GLY A 167 1.56 0.17 12.25
CA GLY A 167 2.26 -1.11 12.31
C GLY A 167 2.24 -1.85 10.98
N ALA A 168 1.09 -1.89 10.29
CA ALA A 168 0.98 -2.44 8.94
C ALA A 168 1.87 -1.69 7.94
N ALA A 169 1.87 -0.36 8.03
CA ALA A 169 2.70 0.48 7.18
C ALA A 169 4.21 0.25 7.44
N MET A 170 4.62 0.12 8.70
CA MET A 170 6.01 -0.19 9.03
C MET A 170 6.42 -1.57 8.51
N LEU A 171 5.55 -2.58 8.62
CA LEU A 171 5.82 -3.91 8.08
C LEU A 171 6.00 -3.89 6.56
N VAL A 172 5.14 -3.17 5.83
CA VAL A 172 5.33 -2.95 4.38
C VAL A 172 6.69 -2.30 4.14
N THR A 173 7.02 -1.23 4.85
CA THR A 173 8.30 -0.51 4.70
C THR A 173 9.51 -1.43 4.87
N ILE A 174 9.49 -2.31 5.89
CA ILE A 174 10.56 -3.29 6.11
C ILE A 174 10.68 -4.25 4.92
N ILE A 175 9.56 -4.77 4.41
CA ILE A 175 9.59 -5.69 3.25
C ILE A 175 10.14 -4.99 2.00
N LEU A 176 9.76 -3.73 1.77
CA LEU A 176 10.28 -2.93 0.65
C LEU A 176 11.78 -2.64 0.81
N ASP A 177 12.26 -2.41 2.03
CA ASP A 177 13.69 -2.19 2.28
C ASP A 177 14.50 -3.48 2.10
N LEU A 178 13.98 -4.63 2.55
CA LEU A 178 14.58 -5.94 2.27
C LEU A 178 14.66 -6.19 0.76
N TRP A 179 13.58 -5.89 0.02
CA TRP A 179 13.60 -5.97 -1.44
C TRP A 179 14.73 -5.10 -2.02
N ARG A 180 14.82 -3.84 -1.60
CA ARG A 180 15.88 -2.91 -2.04
C ARG A 180 17.29 -3.48 -1.77
N ILE A 181 17.53 -4.05 -0.59
CA ILE A 181 18.83 -4.60 -0.20
C ILE A 181 19.19 -5.85 -1.02
N PHE A 182 18.25 -6.77 -1.21
CA PHE A 182 18.54 -8.05 -1.86
C PHE A 182 18.50 -8.00 -3.40
N LEU A 183 17.62 -7.19 -3.99
CA LEU A 183 17.39 -7.16 -5.43
C LEU A 183 17.90 -5.86 -6.10
N GLY A 184 18.09 -4.78 -5.35
CA GLY A 184 18.58 -3.51 -5.87
C GLY A 184 17.57 -2.74 -6.74
N PRO A 185 17.96 -1.56 -7.28
CA PRO A 185 17.16 -0.83 -8.24
C PRO A 185 17.13 -1.55 -9.60
N ILE A 186 15.94 -1.71 -10.17
CA ILE A 186 15.71 -2.54 -11.36
C ILE A 186 16.01 -1.78 -12.67
N ILE A 187 16.01 -0.44 -12.62
CA ILE A 187 16.42 0.42 -13.74
C ILE A 187 17.82 0.97 -13.46
N PRO A 188 18.74 0.97 -14.45
CA PRO A 188 20.02 1.66 -14.30
C PRO A 188 19.78 3.17 -14.20
N ILE A 189 19.93 3.70 -12.98
CA ILE A 189 19.88 5.15 -12.74
C ILE A 189 21.12 5.78 -13.41
N PRO A 190 20.96 6.78 -14.29
CA PRO A 190 22.08 7.50 -14.89
C PRO A 190 23.05 8.00 -13.81
N GLU A 191 24.35 7.96 -14.07
CA GLU A 191 25.39 8.30 -13.08
C GLU A 191 25.21 9.69 -12.45
N SER A 192 24.57 10.62 -13.17
CA SER A 192 24.24 11.97 -12.70
C SER A 192 23.17 12.04 -11.60
N ARG A 193 22.40 10.97 -11.36
CA ARG A 193 21.41 10.86 -10.27
C ARG A 193 21.76 9.79 -9.24
N ARG A 194 22.94 9.17 -9.33
CA ARG A 194 23.45 8.30 -8.26
C ARG A 194 23.67 9.17 -7.03
N CYS A 195 22.79 9.07 -6.05
CA CYS A 195 23.06 9.60 -4.71
C CYS A 195 24.39 8.98 -4.25
N GLY A 196 25.42 9.81 -4.14
CA GLY A 196 26.62 9.43 -3.41
C GLY A 196 26.17 9.15 -1.97
N GLN A 197 26.32 7.90 -1.56
CA GLN A 197 26.09 7.31 -0.23
C GLN A 197 24.85 6.39 -0.14
N PRO A 198 25.03 5.13 0.33
CA PRO A 198 23.93 4.26 0.72
C PRO A 198 23.31 4.77 2.03
N GLY A 199 22.48 5.81 1.92
CA GLY A 199 21.65 6.34 3.00
C GLY A 199 20.17 6.02 2.78
N LEU A 200 19.36 6.28 3.82
CA LEU A 200 17.92 6.41 3.67
C LEU A 200 17.63 7.68 2.84
N ALA A 201 16.69 7.62 1.90
CA ALA A 201 16.46 8.66 0.88
C ALA A 201 16.12 10.06 1.44
N TRP A 202 15.86 10.19 2.74
CA TRP A 202 15.51 11.43 3.43
C TRP A 202 16.68 12.07 4.21
N PHE A 203 17.85 11.44 4.26
CA PHE A 203 19.08 12.08 4.75
C PHE A 203 19.87 12.63 3.57
N HIS A 204 19.44 13.78 3.04
CA HIS A 204 20.35 14.60 2.26
C HIS A 204 21.33 15.24 3.23
N ALA A 205 22.51 14.63 3.41
CA ALA A 205 23.66 15.37 3.92
C ALA A 205 23.96 16.47 2.91
N GLN A 206 23.55 17.71 3.22
CA GLN A 206 24.04 18.89 2.53
C GLN A 206 25.54 18.99 2.83
N ASN A 207 26.37 18.40 1.97
CA ASN A 207 27.76 18.85 1.86
C ASN A 207 27.71 20.19 1.12
N GLU A 208 27.51 21.26 1.88
CA GLU A 208 27.95 22.59 1.46
C GLU A 208 29.48 22.55 1.38
N SER A 209 30.00 22.47 0.16
CA SER A 209 31.41 22.71 -0.11
C SER A 209 31.63 24.22 -0.21
N VAL A 210 32.34 24.77 0.78
CA VAL A 210 33.10 26.03 0.68
C VAL A 210 34.21 25.86 -0.37
#